data_AF-A0A1H1HLI7-F1
#
_entry.id   AF-A0A1H1HLI7-F1
#
_cell.length_a   1.000
_cell.length_b   1.000
_cell.length_c   1.000
_cell.angle_alpha   90.00
_cell.angle_beta   90.00
_cell.angle_gamma   90.00
#
_symmetry.space_group_name_H-M   'P 1'
#
loop_
_entity.id
_entity.type
_entity.pdbx_description
1 polymer ?
#
loop_
_entity_poly.entity_id
_entity_poly.type
_entity_poly.pdbx_seq_one_letter_code
_entity_poly.pdbx_strand_id
1 'polypeptide(L)'
;MSLELYYWDGLQGRGEFVRLALEEAGVDYVEVARGKPSKGLGTKAMMAVMQSPDEPYPPFAPPFLKDGDLVIAQTANILFYLGPRLKLAPEVDSLRYVANGLQLTIADVVTEAHDTHHPLASGLYYEEQKDAAKVRAHDFIDHRIPKFMSYFERVLAQNPAGDSFMVGDTLTYVDLSMFQLIDGLLYAFPRALKRFGEHYPRLAALHDAVIARPNIAAYLDSDRRIGHNESCIFRHYPELDKAAT
;
A
#
# COMPACT_ATOMS: atom_id res chain seq x y z
N MET A 1 -21.21 3.95 13.69
CA MET A 1 -20.01 3.66 14.51
C MET A 1 -18.80 4.08 13.70
N SER A 2 -17.70 4.48 14.35
CA SER A 2 -16.47 4.87 13.64
C SER A 2 -15.81 3.64 13.05
N LEU A 3 -15.16 3.79 11.90
CA LEU A 3 -14.26 2.76 11.37
C LEU A 3 -13.05 2.62 12.31
N GLU A 4 -12.58 1.39 12.51
CA GLU A 4 -11.40 1.10 13.34
C GLU A 4 -10.36 0.35 12.50
N LEU A 5 -9.20 0.98 12.29
CA LEU A 5 -8.07 0.39 11.57
C LEU A 5 -7.07 -0.20 12.56
N TYR A 6 -6.75 -1.48 12.37
CA TYR A 6 -5.79 -2.23 13.16
C TYR A 6 -4.57 -2.52 12.31
N TYR A 7 -3.46 -1.80 12.54
CA TYR A 7 -2.18 -2.04 11.87
C TYR A 7 -1.01 -1.61 12.75
N TRP A 8 0.18 -2.20 12.53
CA TRP A 8 1.39 -1.87 13.29
C TRP A 8 1.68 -0.35 13.34
N ASP A 9 2.15 0.09 14.50
CA ASP A 9 2.62 1.46 14.72
C ASP A 9 4.10 1.63 14.30
N GLY A 10 4.54 2.87 14.08
CA GLY A 10 5.92 3.21 13.71
C GLY A 10 6.28 3.01 12.24
N LEU A 11 5.36 2.51 11.41
CA LEU A 11 5.57 2.32 9.98
C LEU A 11 4.29 2.53 9.16
N GLN A 12 4.47 2.86 7.88
CA GLN A 12 3.39 2.96 6.90
C GLN A 12 2.81 1.56 6.61
N GLY A 13 3.64 0.71 5.99
CA GLY A 13 3.39 -0.69 5.69
C GLY A 13 2.13 -0.95 4.89
N ARG A 14 1.56 -2.15 5.06
CA ARG A 14 0.34 -2.60 4.35
C ARG A 14 -0.91 -1.83 4.77
N GLY A 15 -0.88 -1.19 5.94
CA GLY A 15 -1.97 -0.33 6.43
C GLY A 15 -2.06 1.00 5.69
N GLU A 16 -0.95 1.50 5.13
CA GLU A 16 -0.93 2.82 4.47
C GLU A 16 -1.86 2.92 3.27
N PHE A 17 -1.98 1.83 2.51
CA PHE A 17 -2.93 1.72 1.41
C PHE A 17 -4.38 1.95 1.87
N VAL A 18 -4.74 1.48 3.07
CA VAL A 18 -6.06 1.70 3.66
C VAL A 18 -6.19 3.13 4.18
N ARG A 19 -5.15 3.67 4.84
CA ARG A 19 -5.14 5.05 5.35
C ARG A 19 -5.38 6.05 4.25
N LEU A 20 -4.70 5.94 3.12
CA LEU A 20 -4.86 6.85 2.00
C LEU A 20 -6.30 6.91 1.50
N ALA A 21 -7.01 5.76 1.46
CA ALA A 21 -8.43 5.75 1.08
C ALA A 21 -9.33 6.44 2.12
N LEU A 22 -9.06 6.25 3.42
CA LEU A 22 -9.82 6.89 4.50
C LEU A 22 -9.57 8.41 4.53
N GLU A 23 -8.31 8.81 4.38
CA GLU A 23 -7.86 10.20 4.38
C GLU A 23 -8.36 10.95 3.14
N GLU A 24 -8.28 10.36 1.95
CA GLU A 24 -8.86 10.94 0.74
C GLU A 24 -10.38 11.15 0.88
N ALA A 25 -11.09 10.19 1.49
CA ALA A 25 -12.52 10.30 1.71
C ALA A 25 -12.89 11.30 2.83
N GLY A 26 -11.91 11.75 3.63
CA GLY A 26 -12.12 12.65 4.76
C GLY A 26 -13.03 12.06 5.84
N VAL A 27 -13.01 10.73 6.02
CA VAL A 27 -13.85 10.05 7.01
C VAL A 27 -13.11 9.86 8.33
N ASP A 28 -13.84 9.99 9.43
CA ASP A 28 -13.29 9.71 10.75
C ASP A 28 -13.03 8.20 10.92
N TYR A 29 -11.85 7.87 11.43
CA TYR A 29 -11.49 6.51 11.78
C TYR A 29 -10.51 6.48 12.97
N VAL A 30 -10.45 5.35 13.67
CA VAL A 30 -9.57 5.14 14.82
C VAL A 30 -8.39 4.26 14.41
N GLU A 31 -7.16 4.77 14.55
CA GLU A 31 -5.93 3.97 14.48
C GLU A 31 -5.72 3.21 15.80
N VAL A 32 -6.23 1.99 15.89
CA VAL A 32 -6.30 1.27 17.17
C VAL A 32 -4.92 1.00 17.73
N ALA A 33 -3.96 0.52 16.93
CA ALA A 33 -2.64 0.19 17.46
C ALA A 33 -1.79 1.42 17.83
N ARG A 34 -2.11 2.60 17.29
CA ARG A 34 -1.43 3.88 17.58
C ARG A 34 -2.03 4.62 18.78
N GLY A 35 -3.18 4.16 19.27
CA GLY A 35 -3.87 4.78 20.38
C GLY A 35 -3.25 4.50 21.74
N LYS A 36 -3.67 5.28 22.75
CA LYS A 36 -3.16 5.15 24.13
C LYS A 36 -3.70 3.88 24.81
N PRO A 37 -2.85 3.05 25.44
CA PRO A 37 -3.29 1.89 26.22
C PRO A 37 -4.30 2.20 27.32
N SER A 38 -4.22 3.38 27.93
CA SER A 38 -5.19 3.83 28.95
C SER A 38 -6.62 4.00 28.42
N LYS A 39 -6.81 4.05 27.09
CA LYS A 39 -8.11 4.09 26.42
C LYS A 39 -8.53 2.73 25.85
N GLY A 40 -7.85 1.65 26.22
CA GLY A 40 -8.08 0.32 25.65
C GLY A 40 -7.57 0.16 24.21
N LEU A 41 -6.70 1.07 23.77
CA LEU A 41 -6.07 1.04 22.44
C LEU A 41 -4.62 0.51 22.53
N GLY A 42 -3.90 0.52 21.42
CA GLY A 42 -2.51 0.10 21.32
C GLY A 42 -2.35 -1.31 20.76
N THR A 43 -1.10 -1.73 20.53
CA THR A 43 -0.78 -3.05 19.96
C THR A 43 -1.44 -4.21 20.70
N LYS A 44 -1.58 -4.13 22.03
CA LYS A 44 -2.28 -5.15 22.83
C LYS A 44 -3.75 -5.31 22.45
N ALA A 45 -4.44 -4.22 22.14
CA ALA A 45 -5.84 -4.26 21.70
C ALA A 45 -5.97 -4.97 20.35
N MET A 46 -5.05 -4.71 19.43
CA MET A 46 -4.98 -5.42 18.16
C MET A 46 -4.72 -6.92 18.34
N MET A 47 -3.72 -7.27 19.17
CA MET A 47 -3.41 -8.67 19.45
C MET A 47 -4.58 -9.39 20.12
N ALA A 48 -5.34 -8.73 20.98
CA ALA A 48 -6.52 -9.31 21.62
C ALA A 48 -7.60 -9.72 20.61
N VAL A 49 -7.82 -8.94 19.55
CA VAL A 49 -8.75 -9.32 18.47
C VAL A 49 -8.20 -10.51 17.68
N MET A 50 -6.92 -10.47 17.28
CA MET A 50 -6.29 -11.54 16.50
C MET A 50 -6.21 -12.88 17.25
N GLN A 51 -6.06 -12.84 18.57
CA GLN A 51 -5.90 -14.02 19.43
C GLN A 51 -7.19 -14.39 20.18
N SER A 52 -8.32 -13.75 19.83
CA SER A 52 -9.60 -14.03 20.45
C SER A 52 -10.00 -15.49 20.21
N PRO A 53 -10.31 -16.27 21.27
CA PRO A 53 -10.82 -17.63 21.12
C PRO A 53 -12.28 -17.65 20.65
N ASP A 54 -12.99 -16.53 20.77
CA ASP A 54 -14.44 -16.42 20.54
C ASP A 54 -14.78 -15.75 19.20
N GLU A 55 -13.78 -15.23 18.47
CA GLU A 55 -13.99 -14.64 17.14
C GLU A 55 -14.07 -15.77 16.10
N PRO A 56 -15.22 -15.97 15.42
CA PRO A 56 -15.36 -17.03 14.42
C PRO A 56 -14.49 -16.83 13.17
N TYR A 57 -14.16 -15.57 12.83
CA TYR A 57 -13.40 -15.24 11.62
C TYR A 57 -12.20 -14.33 11.96
N PRO A 58 -11.23 -14.81 12.75
CA PRO A 58 -10.16 -13.96 13.24
C PRO A 58 -9.23 -13.55 12.10
N PRO A 59 -8.76 -12.29 12.08
CA PRO A 59 -7.81 -11.85 11.08
C PRO A 59 -6.47 -12.58 11.25
N PHE A 60 -5.94 -13.12 10.15
CA PHE A 60 -4.64 -13.82 10.17
C PHE A 60 -3.48 -12.89 10.57
N ALA A 61 -3.47 -11.68 10.02
CA ALA A 61 -2.47 -10.66 10.28
C ALA A 61 -3.04 -9.25 10.01
N PRO A 62 -2.44 -8.19 10.57
CA PRO A 62 -2.76 -6.82 10.19
C PRO A 62 -2.32 -6.49 8.74
N PRO A 63 -3.01 -5.58 8.03
CA PRO A 63 -4.14 -4.80 8.52
C PRO A 63 -5.46 -5.57 8.50
N PHE A 64 -6.31 -5.23 9.45
CA PHE A 64 -7.74 -5.51 9.41
C PHE A 64 -8.53 -4.27 9.84
N LEU A 65 -9.77 -4.19 9.39
CA LEU A 65 -10.71 -3.12 9.67
C LEU A 65 -11.90 -3.68 10.44
N LYS A 66 -12.38 -2.97 11.46
CA LYS A 66 -13.70 -3.22 12.04
C LYS A 66 -14.68 -2.12 11.63
N ASP A 67 -15.87 -2.54 11.20
CA ASP A 67 -17.04 -1.70 10.99
C ASP A 67 -18.22 -2.31 11.75
N GLY A 68 -18.47 -1.81 12.97
CA GLY A 68 -19.37 -2.46 13.92
C GLY A 68 -18.88 -3.88 14.27
N ASP A 69 -19.74 -4.87 14.06
CA ASP A 69 -19.44 -6.28 14.33
C ASP A 69 -18.65 -6.96 13.21
N LEU A 70 -18.52 -6.31 12.04
CA LEU A 70 -17.85 -6.90 10.88
C LEU A 70 -16.33 -6.68 10.97
N VAL A 71 -15.57 -7.77 10.93
CA VAL A 71 -14.10 -7.77 10.81
C VAL A 71 -13.70 -8.08 9.37
N ILE A 72 -12.89 -7.22 8.75
CA ILE A 72 -12.44 -7.36 7.36
C ILE A 72 -10.91 -7.36 7.35
N ALA A 73 -10.31 -8.51 7.06
CA ALA A 73 -8.86 -8.66 6.93
C ALA A 73 -8.41 -8.56 5.47
N GLN A 74 -7.10 -8.37 5.25
CA GLN A 74 -6.40 -8.19 3.97
C GLN A 74 -6.61 -6.80 3.35
N THR A 75 -5.51 -6.09 3.06
CA THR A 75 -5.52 -4.74 2.47
C THR A 75 -6.43 -4.64 1.24
N ALA A 76 -6.29 -5.55 0.27
CA ALA A 76 -7.10 -5.52 -0.95
C ALA A 76 -8.60 -5.73 -0.67
N ASN A 77 -8.94 -6.62 0.26
CA ASN A 77 -10.32 -6.91 0.63
C ASN A 77 -10.96 -5.76 1.43
N ILE A 78 -10.19 -5.11 2.32
CA ILE A 78 -10.60 -3.90 3.02
C ILE A 78 -10.89 -2.78 2.02
N LEU A 79 -9.99 -2.54 1.06
CA LEU A 79 -10.18 -1.51 0.04
C LEU A 79 -11.36 -1.83 -0.90
N PHE A 80 -11.55 -3.09 -1.26
CA PHE A 80 -12.72 -3.53 -2.03
C PHE A 80 -14.03 -3.27 -1.28
N TYR A 81 -14.07 -3.49 0.03
CA TYR A 81 -15.22 -3.20 0.90
C TYR A 81 -15.47 -1.68 1.04
N LEU A 82 -14.40 -0.91 1.25
CA LEU A 82 -14.46 0.53 1.49
C LEU A 82 -14.73 1.32 0.22
N GLY A 83 -14.19 0.91 -0.93
CA GLY A 83 -14.26 1.66 -2.19
C GLY A 83 -15.66 2.20 -2.51
N PRO A 84 -16.70 1.36 -2.61
CA PRO A 84 -18.06 1.84 -2.85
C PRO A 84 -18.62 2.75 -1.75
N ARG A 85 -18.26 2.50 -0.47
CA ARG A 85 -18.73 3.28 0.69
C ARG A 85 -18.11 4.67 0.74
N LEU A 86 -16.86 4.78 0.30
CA LEU A 86 -16.07 6.00 0.28
C LEU A 86 -16.15 6.74 -1.07
N LYS A 87 -16.92 6.21 -2.04
CA LYS A 87 -16.97 6.71 -3.44
C LYS A 87 -15.58 6.72 -4.11
N LEU A 88 -14.78 5.70 -3.78
CA LEU A 88 -13.44 5.42 -4.31
C LEU A 88 -13.41 4.11 -5.10
N ALA A 89 -14.52 3.76 -5.76
CA ALA A 89 -14.60 2.62 -6.66
C ALA A 89 -15.49 2.96 -7.85
N PRO A 90 -15.31 2.29 -9.00
CA PRO A 90 -16.16 2.53 -10.16
C PRO A 90 -17.65 2.30 -9.84
N GLU A 91 -18.52 3.12 -10.44
CA GLU A 91 -19.97 2.93 -10.34
C GLU A 91 -20.42 1.66 -11.08
N VAL A 92 -19.78 1.36 -12.20
CA VAL A 92 -20.01 0.14 -12.99
C VAL A 92 -19.51 -1.08 -12.23
N ASP A 93 -20.43 -2.00 -11.90
CA ASP A 93 -20.13 -3.15 -11.04
C ASP A 93 -18.99 -4.04 -11.58
N SER A 94 -18.98 -4.31 -12.89
CA SER A 94 -17.93 -5.12 -13.52
C SER A 94 -16.54 -4.51 -13.35
N LEU A 95 -16.42 -3.18 -13.37
CA LEU A 95 -15.15 -2.48 -13.19
C LEU A 95 -14.64 -2.55 -11.76
N ARG A 96 -15.48 -2.85 -10.76
CA ARG A 96 -15.03 -3.05 -9.38
C ARG A 96 -14.17 -4.31 -9.24
N TYR A 97 -14.49 -5.37 -9.98
CA TYR A 97 -13.65 -6.58 -10.01
C TYR A 97 -12.33 -6.34 -10.75
N VAL A 98 -12.34 -5.50 -11.78
CA VAL A 98 -11.12 -5.04 -12.46
C VAL A 98 -10.24 -4.25 -11.49
N ALA A 99 -10.83 -3.27 -10.78
CA ALA A 99 -10.15 -2.49 -9.74
C ALA A 99 -9.52 -3.39 -8.67
N ASN A 100 -10.28 -4.39 -8.18
CA ASN A 100 -9.78 -5.34 -7.20
C ASN A 100 -8.64 -6.22 -7.76
N GLY A 101 -8.72 -6.65 -9.02
CA GLY A 101 -7.63 -7.39 -9.67
C GLY A 101 -6.35 -6.56 -9.77
N LEU A 102 -6.45 -5.26 -10.07
CA LEU A 102 -5.30 -4.36 -10.05
C LEU A 102 -4.72 -4.20 -8.64
N GLN A 103 -5.57 -4.07 -7.62
CA GLN A 103 -5.13 -3.98 -6.22
C GLN A 103 -4.43 -5.24 -5.72
N LEU A 104 -4.92 -6.42 -6.12
CA LEU A 104 -4.26 -7.69 -5.83
C LEU A 104 -2.89 -7.76 -6.52
N THR A 105 -2.79 -7.29 -7.77
CA THR A 105 -1.51 -7.18 -8.47
C THR A 105 -0.54 -6.23 -7.75
N ILE A 106 -1.03 -5.10 -7.21
CA ILE A 106 -0.24 -4.19 -6.37
C ILE A 106 0.26 -4.93 -5.12
N ALA A 107 -0.59 -5.73 -4.47
CA ALA A 107 -0.21 -6.51 -3.29
C ALA A 107 0.92 -7.53 -3.58
N ASP A 108 0.96 -8.08 -4.79
CA ASP A 108 2.08 -8.93 -5.25
C ASP A 108 3.38 -8.13 -5.33
N VAL A 109 3.38 -6.95 -5.97
CA VAL A 109 4.59 -6.09 -6.06
C VAL A 109 5.08 -5.65 -4.68
N VAL A 110 4.15 -5.28 -3.81
CA VAL A 110 4.45 -4.89 -2.41
C VAL A 110 5.11 -6.02 -1.65
N THR A 111 4.70 -7.27 -1.90
CA THR A 111 5.32 -8.45 -1.29
C THR A 111 6.69 -8.70 -1.88
N GLU A 112 6.84 -8.63 -3.21
CA GLU A 112 8.17 -8.77 -3.84
C GLU A 112 9.15 -7.68 -3.39
N ALA A 113 8.68 -6.44 -3.17
CA ALA A 113 9.49 -5.33 -2.65
C ALA A 113 9.97 -5.62 -1.21
N HIS A 114 9.09 -6.12 -0.34
CA HIS A 114 9.48 -6.58 1.00
C HIS A 114 10.53 -7.69 0.94
N ASP A 115 10.35 -8.67 0.06
CA ASP A 115 11.23 -9.84 -0.02
C ASP A 115 12.62 -9.48 -0.56
N THR A 116 12.84 -8.28 -1.10
CA THR A 116 14.18 -7.81 -1.48
C THR A 116 15.15 -7.74 -0.31
N HIS A 117 14.66 -7.52 0.92
CA HIS A 117 15.48 -7.49 2.14
C HIS A 117 15.18 -8.64 3.11
N HIS A 118 14.13 -9.43 2.87
CA HIS A 118 13.84 -10.67 3.60
C HIS A 118 13.59 -11.89 2.66
N PRO A 119 14.53 -12.24 1.76
CA PRO A 119 14.30 -13.28 0.74
C PRO A 119 14.29 -14.72 1.27
N LEU A 120 14.87 -15.00 2.43
CA LEU A 120 14.97 -16.35 3.00
C LEU A 120 13.87 -16.61 4.03
N ALA A 121 13.68 -15.66 4.95
CA ALA A 121 12.63 -15.72 5.95
C ALA A 121 12.33 -14.33 6.52
N SER A 122 11.04 -14.05 6.73
CA SER A 122 10.56 -12.82 7.36
C SER A 122 10.93 -12.71 8.85
N GLY A 123 11.23 -13.83 9.51
CA GLY A 123 11.63 -13.87 10.92
C GLY A 123 13.13 -13.72 11.17
N LEU A 124 13.96 -13.73 10.12
CA LEU A 124 15.40 -13.50 10.23
C LEU A 124 15.71 -12.01 10.06
N TYR A 125 16.74 -11.52 10.73
CA TYR A 125 17.22 -10.16 10.54
C TYR A 125 17.77 -9.97 9.12
N TYR A 126 17.79 -8.73 8.63
CA TYR A 126 18.31 -8.41 7.29
C TYR A 126 19.80 -8.81 7.17
N GLU A 127 20.57 -8.55 8.22
CA GLU A 127 22.01 -8.80 8.29
C GLU A 127 22.35 -10.30 8.10
N GLU A 128 21.43 -11.19 8.46
CA GLU A 128 21.59 -12.65 8.36
C GLU A 128 21.32 -13.18 6.94
N GLN A 129 20.72 -12.37 6.06
CA GLN A 129 20.33 -12.77 4.70
C GLN A 129 20.75 -11.76 3.61
N LYS A 130 21.73 -10.91 3.92
CA LYS A 130 22.18 -9.79 3.09
C LYS A 130 22.68 -10.18 1.70
N ASP A 131 23.41 -11.29 1.57
CA ASP A 131 23.92 -11.73 0.28
C ASP A 131 22.79 -12.24 -0.63
N ALA A 132 21.84 -12.99 -0.07
CA ALA A 132 20.63 -13.39 -0.78
C ALA A 132 19.77 -12.17 -1.14
N ALA A 133 19.68 -11.17 -0.25
CA ALA A 133 18.95 -9.93 -0.46
C ALA A 133 19.49 -9.15 -1.67
N LYS A 134 20.81 -9.06 -1.84
CA LYS A 134 21.42 -8.44 -3.03
C LYS A 134 20.99 -9.12 -4.33
N VAL A 135 21.02 -10.45 -4.37
CA VAL A 135 20.60 -11.22 -5.56
C VAL A 135 19.13 -10.95 -5.87
N ARG A 136 18.27 -11.02 -4.85
CA ARG A 136 16.83 -10.78 -4.99
C ARG A 136 16.52 -9.34 -5.42
N ALA A 137 17.17 -8.35 -4.82
CA ALA A 137 16.97 -6.95 -5.14
C ALA A 137 17.40 -6.61 -6.57
N HIS A 138 18.53 -7.15 -7.04
CA HIS A 138 18.96 -6.94 -8.43
C HIS A 138 17.99 -7.54 -9.45
N ASP A 139 17.48 -8.76 -9.22
CA ASP A 139 16.43 -9.34 -10.06
C ASP A 139 15.14 -8.51 -10.01
N PHE A 140 14.78 -8.02 -8.82
CA PHE A 140 13.63 -7.17 -8.63
C PHE A 140 13.74 -5.88 -9.45
N ILE A 141 14.91 -5.21 -9.41
CA ILE A 141 15.21 -4.00 -10.18
C ILE A 141 15.22 -4.28 -11.69
N ASP A 142 15.91 -5.33 -12.15
CA ASP A 142 16.14 -5.56 -13.57
C ASP A 142 14.92 -6.13 -14.29
N HIS A 143 14.10 -6.92 -13.60
CA HIS A 143 13.04 -7.70 -14.25
C HIS A 143 11.65 -7.44 -13.66
N ARG A 144 11.54 -7.27 -12.35
CA ARG A 144 10.22 -7.23 -11.69
C ARG A 144 9.60 -5.85 -11.73
N ILE A 145 10.34 -4.81 -11.33
CA ILE A 145 9.88 -3.42 -11.43
C ILE A 145 9.47 -3.11 -12.89
N PRO A 146 10.30 -3.36 -13.92
CA PRO A 146 9.91 -3.05 -15.28
C PRO A 146 8.67 -3.82 -15.75
N LYS A 147 8.54 -5.09 -15.35
CA LYS A 147 7.36 -5.91 -15.71
C LYS A 147 6.07 -5.34 -15.12
N PHE A 148 6.07 -5.01 -13.83
CA PHE A 148 4.88 -4.46 -13.17
C PHE A 148 4.58 -3.04 -13.64
N MET A 149 5.57 -2.15 -13.70
CA MET A 149 5.35 -0.76 -14.13
C MET A 149 4.90 -0.69 -15.59
N SER A 150 5.46 -1.52 -16.49
CA SER A 150 4.99 -1.59 -17.88
C SER A 150 3.57 -2.16 -17.99
N TYR A 151 3.17 -3.06 -17.09
CA TYR A 151 1.79 -3.54 -17.02
C TYR A 151 0.83 -2.42 -16.64
N PHE A 152 1.10 -1.68 -15.56
CA PHE A 152 0.22 -0.60 -15.11
C PHE A 152 0.22 0.61 -16.05
N GLU A 153 1.36 0.96 -16.64
CA GLU A 153 1.46 1.98 -17.69
C GLU A 153 0.58 1.62 -18.90
N ARG A 154 0.56 0.33 -19.29
CA ARG A 154 -0.34 -0.17 -20.35
C ARG A 154 -1.81 -0.10 -19.92
N VAL A 155 -2.13 -0.42 -18.66
CA VAL A 155 -3.50 -0.31 -18.15
C VAL A 155 -4.01 1.13 -18.28
N LEU A 156 -3.21 2.13 -17.89
CA LEU A 156 -3.55 3.54 -18.07
C LEU A 156 -3.71 3.90 -19.55
N ALA A 157 -2.74 3.52 -20.39
CA ALA A 157 -2.77 3.84 -21.82
C ALA A 157 -3.96 3.20 -22.57
N GLN A 158 -4.51 2.09 -22.07
CA GLN A 158 -5.61 1.36 -22.68
C GLN A 158 -6.95 1.56 -21.97
N ASN A 159 -7.00 2.39 -20.92
CA ASN A 159 -8.24 2.69 -20.24
C ASN A 159 -9.17 3.47 -21.20
N PRO A 160 -10.35 2.94 -21.57
CA PRO A 160 -11.24 3.57 -22.54
C PRO A 160 -11.79 4.93 -22.09
N ALA A 161 -11.71 5.23 -20.79
CA ALA A 161 -12.15 6.49 -20.21
C ALA A 161 -11.04 7.56 -20.11
N GLY A 162 -9.83 7.26 -20.61
CA GLY A 162 -8.66 8.13 -20.53
C GLY A 162 -7.61 7.61 -19.55
N ASP A 163 -6.42 8.21 -19.58
CA ASP A 163 -5.24 7.75 -18.83
C ASP A 163 -5.01 8.49 -17.49
N SER A 164 -6.04 9.19 -17.00
CA SER A 164 -5.97 9.94 -15.73
C SER A 164 -6.19 9.05 -14.49
N PHE A 165 -6.87 7.93 -14.64
CA PHE A 165 -7.19 6.99 -13.57
C PHE A 165 -6.91 5.55 -14.01
N MET A 166 -6.53 4.68 -13.07
CA MET A 166 -6.22 3.28 -13.33
C MET A 166 -7.39 2.49 -13.90
N VAL A 167 -8.63 2.87 -13.54
CA VAL A 167 -9.84 2.18 -13.99
C VAL A 167 -11.03 3.13 -14.01
N GLY A 168 -11.72 3.23 -15.16
CA GLY A 168 -12.84 4.16 -15.32
C GLY A 168 -12.40 5.61 -15.44
N ASP A 169 -13.32 6.53 -15.20
CA ASP A 169 -13.18 7.99 -15.38
C ASP A 169 -13.07 8.78 -14.06
N THR A 170 -12.96 8.08 -12.94
CA THR A 170 -12.98 8.68 -11.60
C THR A 170 -11.90 8.07 -10.71
N LEU A 171 -11.51 8.82 -9.66
CA LEU A 171 -10.55 8.35 -8.67
C LEU A 171 -11.06 7.10 -7.95
N THR A 172 -10.18 6.12 -7.79
CA THR A 172 -10.42 4.91 -7.03
C THR A 172 -9.33 4.66 -6.00
N TYR A 173 -9.56 3.70 -5.10
CA TYR A 173 -8.53 3.25 -4.15
C TYR A 173 -7.29 2.66 -4.83
N VAL A 174 -7.41 2.25 -6.10
CA VAL A 174 -6.28 1.71 -6.88
C VAL A 174 -5.31 2.82 -7.24
N ASP A 175 -5.79 4.01 -7.57
CA ASP A 175 -4.95 5.19 -7.86
C ASP A 175 -4.13 5.59 -6.64
N LEU A 176 -4.80 5.65 -5.46
CA LEU A 176 -4.14 5.91 -4.18
C LEU A 176 -3.11 4.83 -3.83
N SER A 177 -3.41 3.57 -4.13
CA SER A 177 -2.49 2.47 -3.92
C SER A 177 -1.30 2.48 -4.88
N MET A 178 -1.51 2.89 -6.12
CA MET A 178 -0.42 3.08 -7.09
C MET A 178 0.50 4.22 -6.67
N PHE A 179 -0.05 5.33 -6.17
CA PHE A 179 0.75 6.39 -5.54
C PHE A 179 1.65 5.82 -4.42
N GLN A 180 1.08 5.09 -3.46
CA GLN A 180 1.87 4.53 -2.34
C GLN A 180 2.93 3.53 -2.80
N LEU A 181 2.63 2.71 -3.81
CA LEU A 181 3.59 1.78 -4.39
C LEU A 181 4.76 2.55 -5.04
N ILE A 182 4.46 3.55 -5.85
CA ILE A 182 5.47 4.35 -6.56
C ILE A 182 6.33 5.14 -5.56
N ASP A 183 5.71 5.83 -4.60
CA ASP A 183 6.40 6.60 -3.55
C ASP A 183 7.35 5.70 -2.74
N GLY A 184 6.87 4.52 -2.35
CA GLY A 184 7.70 3.53 -1.65
C GLY A 184 8.86 2.99 -2.50
N LEU A 185 8.63 2.70 -3.78
CA LEU A 185 9.68 2.24 -4.67
C LEU A 185 10.74 3.32 -4.92
N LEU A 186 10.33 4.58 -5.13
CA LEU A 186 11.23 5.73 -5.28
C LEU A 186 12.10 5.95 -4.03
N TYR A 187 11.54 5.74 -2.84
CA TYR A 187 12.31 5.74 -1.60
C TYR A 187 13.31 4.58 -1.52
N ALA A 188 12.87 3.35 -1.80
CA ALA A 188 13.71 2.16 -1.61
C ALA A 188 14.85 2.08 -2.64
N PHE A 189 14.58 2.41 -3.91
CA PHE A 189 15.49 2.22 -5.04
C PHE A 189 15.70 3.52 -5.87
N PRO A 190 16.19 4.61 -5.25
CA PRO A 190 16.29 5.91 -5.91
C PRO A 190 17.27 5.92 -7.10
N ARG A 191 18.31 5.08 -7.09
CA ARG A 191 19.24 4.97 -8.23
C ARG A 191 18.61 4.21 -9.38
N ALA A 192 17.92 3.11 -9.10
CA ALA A 192 17.20 2.35 -10.11
C ALA A 192 16.13 3.19 -10.80
N LEU A 193 15.38 3.99 -10.03
CA LEU A 193 14.21 4.71 -10.49
C LEU A 193 14.47 6.19 -10.81
N LYS A 194 15.74 6.59 -10.93
CA LYS A 194 16.11 7.97 -11.25
C LYS A 194 15.41 8.54 -12.49
N ARG A 195 15.11 7.69 -13.48
CA ARG A 195 14.44 8.05 -14.75
C ARG A 195 12.99 7.54 -14.82
N PHE A 196 12.35 7.33 -13.67
CA PHE A 196 11.00 6.75 -13.60
C PHE A 196 9.99 7.47 -14.51
N GLY A 197 9.91 8.80 -14.43
CA GLY A 197 8.98 9.58 -15.25
C GLY A 197 9.28 9.59 -16.75
N GLU A 198 10.52 9.28 -17.16
CA GLU A 198 10.84 9.11 -18.58
C GLU A 198 10.37 7.74 -19.11
N HIS A 199 10.43 6.70 -18.28
CA HIS A 199 10.05 5.33 -18.65
C HIS A 199 8.55 5.06 -18.48
N TYR A 200 7.93 5.67 -17.47
CA TYR A 200 6.52 5.46 -17.09
C TYR A 200 5.81 6.81 -16.89
N PRO A 201 5.65 7.61 -17.96
CA PRO A 201 5.15 8.98 -17.84
C PRO A 201 3.72 9.06 -17.31
N ARG A 202 2.83 8.10 -17.62
CA ARG A 202 1.45 8.12 -17.09
C ARG A 202 1.41 7.75 -15.62
N LEU A 203 2.22 6.78 -15.20
CA LEU A 203 2.35 6.46 -13.78
C LEU A 203 2.92 7.62 -12.98
N ALA A 204 3.91 8.34 -13.51
CA ALA A 204 4.42 9.56 -12.87
C ALA A 204 3.34 10.66 -12.78
N ALA A 205 2.58 10.87 -13.86
CA ALA A 205 1.47 11.83 -13.84
C ALA A 205 0.38 11.45 -12.82
N LEU A 206 0.03 10.16 -12.71
CA LEU A 206 -0.91 9.65 -11.71
C LEU A 206 -0.40 9.86 -10.29
N HIS A 207 0.87 9.55 -10.04
CA HIS A 207 1.52 9.78 -8.76
C HIS A 207 1.42 11.26 -8.33
N ASP A 208 1.79 12.18 -9.23
CA ASP A 208 1.77 13.61 -8.96
C ASP A 208 0.33 14.14 -8.80
N ALA A 209 -0.61 13.62 -9.57
CA ALA A 209 -2.03 13.96 -9.46
C ALA A 209 -2.62 13.55 -8.10
N VAL A 210 -2.22 12.40 -7.56
CA VAL A 210 -2.64 11.96 -6.21
C VAL A 210 -2.04 12.85 -5.13
N ILE A 211 -0.76 13.23 -5.23
CA ILE A 211 -0.12 14.17 -4.29
C ILE A 211 -0.86 15.51 -4.26
N ALA A 212 -1.28 16.02 -5.42
CA ALA A 212 -1.93 17.32 -5.55
C ALA A 212 -3.37 17.36 -5.00
N ARG A 213 -3.95 16.23 -4.59
CA ARG A 213 -5.31 16.19 -4.06
C ARG A 213 -5.37 16.87 -2.69
N PRO A 214 -6.33 17.77 -2.40
CA PRO A 214 -6.33 18.54 -1.15
C PRO A 214 -6.27 17.70 0.12
N ASN A 215 -7.05 16.61 0.19
CA ASN A 215 -7.09 15.75 1.37
C ASN A 215 -5.79 14.94 1.53
N ILE A 216 -5.23 14.44 0.43
CA ILE A 216 -3.96 13.71 0.45
C ILE A 216 -2.82 14.66 0.78
N ALA A 217 -2.73 15.84 0.17
CA ALA A 217 -1.72 16.84 0.49
C ALA A 217 -1.74 17.21 1.98
N ALA A 218 -2.94 17.45 2.54
CA ALA A 218 -3.10 17.72 3.96
C ALA A 218 -2.70 16.53 4.85
N TYR A 219 -3.00 15.30 4.43
CA TYR A 219 -2.56 14.10 5.14
C TYR A 219 -1.04 13.94 5.13
N LEU A 220 -0.41 14.11 3.97
CA LEU A 220 1.04 13.97 3.77
C LEU A 220 1.85 15.00 4.59
N ASP A 221 1.29 16.19 4.83
CA ASP A 221 1.88 17.24 5.67
C ASP A 221 1.56 17.09 7.17
N SER A 222 0.76 16.08 7.56
CA SER A 222 0.33 15.88 8.94
C SER A 222 1.20 14.88 9.70
N ASP A 223 1.18 14.97 11.04
CA ASP A 223 1.81 14.00 11.94
C ASP A 223 1.22 12.57 11.81
N ARG A 224 0.10 12.38 11.08
CA ARG A 224 -0.50 11.07 10.86
C ARG A 224 0.22 10.27 9.77
N ARG A 225 0.87 10.95 8.81
CA ARG A 225 1.71 10.32 7.79
C ARG A 225 3.05 9.97 8.42
N ILE A 226 3.31 8.67 8.58
CA ILE A 226 4.62 8.20 9.04
C ILE A 226 5.61 8.34 7.88
N GLY A 227 6.79 8.93 8.13
CA GLY A 227 7.86 8.99 7.15
C GLY A 227 8.40 7.61 6.76
N HIS A 228 8.99 7.51 5.57
CA HIS A 228 9.70 6.29 5.16
C HIS A 228 10.82 5.94 6.15
N ASN A 229 11.03 4.65 6.38
CA ASN A 229 12.04 4.14 7.31
C ASN A 229 12.37 2.66 7.04
N GLU A 230 13.44 2.16 7.66
CA GLU A 230 13.96 0.79 7.49
C GLU A 230 13.24 -0.25 8.36
N SER A 231 12.13 0.10 9.02
CA SER A 231 11.25 -0.85 9.71
C SER A 231 10.02 -1.24 8.85
N CYS A 232 9.87 -0.63 7.67
CA CYS A 232 8.72 -0.76 6.79
C CYS A 232 8.90 -1.87 5.72
N ILE A 233 8.01 -1.86 4.72
CA ILE A 233 8.06 -2.68 3.49
C ILE A 233 9.12 -2.14 2.54
N PHE A 234 9.09 -0.83 2.30
CA PHE A 234 10.02 -0.15 1.41
C PHE A 234 11.18 0.36 2.25
N ARG A 235 12.34 -0.29 2.12
CA ARG A 235 13.54 0.04 2.90
C ARG A 235 14.66 0.48 1.97
N HIS A 236 15.28 1.61 2.27
CA HIS A 236 16.43 2.07 1.52
C HIS A 236 17.71 1.48 2.08
N TYR A 237 18.24 0.46 1.39
CA TYR A 237 19.57 -0.09 1.65
C TYR A 237 20.46 0.21 0.44
N PRO A 238 21.44 1.13 0.55
CA PRO A 238 22.28 1.54 -0.59
C PRO A 238 22.97 0.39 -1.34
N GLU A 239 23.25 -0.71 -0.64
CA GLU A 239 23.87 -1.91 -1.18
C GLU A 239 22.93 -2.85 -1.94
N LEU A 240 21.61 -2.66 -1.81
CA LEU A 240 20.58 -3.37 -2.58
C LEU A 240 20.16 -2.58 -3.82
N ASP A 241 20.38 -1.27 -3.81
CA ASP A 241 20.04 -0.37 -4.91
C ASP A 241 21.19 -0.30 -5.94
N LYS A 242 20.83 -0.29 -7.22
CA LYS A 242 21.75 -0.10 -8.33
C LYS A 242 21.08 0.70 -9.44
N ALA A 243 21.86 1.31 -10.33
CA ALA A 243 21.28 1.91 -11.51
C ALA A 243 20.58 0.84 -12.36
N ALA A 244 19.39 1.15 -12.86
CA ALA A 244 18.73 0.32 -13.86
C ALA A 244 19.61 0.23 -15.11
N THR A 245 19.68 -0.96 -15.69
CA THR A 245 20.42 -1.24 -16.93
C THR A 245 19.66 -0.78 -18.16
#